data_AF-A0A258IEG0-F1
#
_entry.id   AF-A0A258IEG0-F1
#
_cell.length_a   1.000
_cell.length_b   1.000
_cell.length_c   1.000
_cell.angle_alpha   90.00
_cell.angle_beta   90.00
_cell.angle_gamma   90.00
#
_symmetry.space_group_name_H-M   'P 1'
#
loop_
_entity.id
_entity.type
_entity.pdbx_description
1 polymer ?
#
loop_
_entity_poly.entity_id
_entity_poly.type
_entity_poly.pdbx_seq_one_letter_code
_entity_poly.pdbx_strand_id
1 'polypeptide(L)'
;MDASEVWHWHAGAALTLSIAPPGGPVRHLRLGADLGAGERPQGVVPPGHWQAAESLGAWTLVGCTVAPAFDFAGFELAPPDFEP
;
A
#
# COMPACT_ATOMS: atom_id res chain seq x y z
N MET A 1 4.90 -11.29 1.30
CA MET A 1 3.64 -11.99 1.66
C MET A 1 3.07 -12.71 0.45
N ASP A 2 2.52 -13.91 0.63
CA ASP A 2 1.85 -14.74 -0.39
C ASP A 2 0.33 -14.45 -0.50
N ALA A 3 -0.10 -13.33 0.08
CA ALA A 3 -1.48 -12.87 0.08
C ALA A 3 -1.62 -11.53 -0.64
N SER A 4 -2.81 -11.26 -1.16
CA SER A 4 -3.16 -9.93 -1.66
C SER A 4 -3.60 -9.05 -0.49
N GLU A 5 -3.21 -7.79 -0.50
CA GLU A 5 -3.63 -6.81 0.49
C GLU A 5 -4.38 -5.66 -0.17
N VAL A 6 -5.61 -5.43 0.27
CA VAL A 6 -6.47 -4.35 -0.21
C VAL A 6 -6.45 -3.23 0.81
N TRP A 7 -5.97 -2.07 0.38
CA TRP A 7 -5.93 -0.83 1.14
C TRP A 7 -7.21 -0.03 0.90
N HIS A 8 -7.83 0.46 1.96
CA HIS A 8 -9.05 1.26 1.93
C HIS A 8 -8.79 2.57 2.65
N TRP A 9 -8.87 3.70 1.95
CA TRP A 9 -8.84 5.01 2.59
C TRP A 9 -10.12 5.23 3.39
N HIS A 10 -9.99 5.74 4.61
CA HIS A 10 -11.13 6.03 5.49
C HIS A 10 -11.26 7.52 5.83
N ALA A 11 -10.14 8.17 6.18
CA ALA A 11 -10.14 9.59 6.55
C ALA A 11 -8.73 10.20 6.50
N GLY A 12 -8.66 11.54 6.58
CA GLY A 12 -7.42 12.29 6.68
C GLY A 12 -6.89 12.78 5.32
N ALA A 13 -5.59 13.00 5.24
CA ALA A 13 -4.94 13.34 3.98
C ALA A 13 -4.92 12.13 3.03
N ALA A 14 -4.70 12.39 1.74
CA ALA A 14 -4.37 11.33 0.79
C ALA A 14 -3.05 10.65 1.18
N LEU A 15 -2.84 9.43 0.68
CA LEU A 15 -1.65 8.63 0.92
C LEU A 15 -1.05 8.15 -0.39
N THR A 16 0.28 8.17 -0.49
CA THR A 16 1.00 7.47 -1.55
C THR A 16 1.22 6.03 -1.11
N LEU A 17 0.74 5.07 -1.91
CA LEU A 17 1.04 3.65 -1.78
C LEU A 17 2.00 3.25 -2.91
N SER A 18 3.26 3.03 -2.56
CA SER A 18 4.32 2.53 -3.44
C SER A 18 4.29 1.01 -3.48
N ILE A 19 4.34 0.42 -4.69
CA ILE A 19 4.24 -1.03 -4.90
C ILE A 19 5.28 -1.44 -5.95
N ALA A 20 6.02 -2.51 -5.71
CA ALA A 20 6.97 -3.03 -6.69
C ALA A 20 7.03 -4.57 -6.67
N PRO A 21 7.12 -5.24 -7.83
CA PRO A 21 7.48 -6.66 -7.86
C PRO A 21 8.96 -6.82 -7.43
N PRO A 22 9.40 -8.01 -7.01
CA PRO A 22 10.78 -8.26 -6.64
C PRO A 22 11.76 -7.87 -7.77
N GLY A 23 12.62 -6.87 -7.52
CA GLY A 23 13.61 -6.38 -8.48
C GLY A 23 13.05 -5.64 -9.70
N GLY A 24 11.76 -5.28 -9.71
CA GLY A 24 11.14 -4.52 -10.80
C GLY A 24 10.81 -3.08 -10.43
N PRO A 25 10.15 -2.33 -11.33
CA PRO A 25 9.93 -0.91 -11.14
C PRO A 25 8.83 -0.61 -10.11
N VAL A 26 9.01 0.51 -9.40
CA VAL A 26 8.00 1.08 -8.50
C VAL A 26 6.82 1.62 -9.28
N ARG A 27 5.61 1.40 -8.77
CA ARG A 27 4.42 2.16 -9.12
C ARG A 27 3.86 2.85 -7.88
N HIS A 28 3.30 4.04 -8.07
CA HIS A 28 2.64 4.79 -7.00
C HIS A 28 1.15 4.89 -7.26
N LEU A 29 0.35 4.55 -6.24
CA LEU A 29 -1.09 4.80 -6.22
C LEU A 29 -1.37 5.92 -5.22
N ARG A 30 -2.25 6.85 -5.57
CA ARG A 30 -2.70 7.90 -4.65
C ARG A 30 -4.05 7.51 -4.05
N LEU A 31 -4.05 7.16 -2.77
CA LEU A 31 -5.24 6.76 -2.05
C LEU A 31 -5.89 7.94 -1.36
N GLY A 32 -7.16 8.20 -1.67
CA GLY A 32 -7.90 9.35 -1.17
C GLY A 32 -9.28 9.48 -1.79
N ALA A 33 -9.97 10.56 -1.48
CA ALA A 33 -11.36 10.79 -1.88
C ALA A 33 -11.51 11.66 -3.14
N ASP A 34 -10.45 12.35 -3.58
CA ASP A 34 -10.52 13.25 -4.73
C ASP A 34 -10.35 12.50 -6.06
N LEU A 35 -11.45 11.93 -6.55
CA LEU A 35 -11.49 11.21 -7.82
C LEU A 35 -11.11 12.10 -9.01
N GLY A 36 -11.40 13.40 -8.93
CA GLY A 36 -11.08 14.38 -9.98
C GLY A 36 -9.58 14.65 -10.08
N ALA A 37 -8.86 14.57 -8.97
CA ALA A 37 -7.40 14.61 -8.90
C ALA A 37 -6.72 13.26 -9.20
N GLY A 38 -7.48 12.22 -9.58
CA GLY A 38 -6.94 10.90 -9.88
C GLY A 38 -6.74 10.00 -8.66
N GLU A 39 -7.17 10.43 -7.47
CA GLU A 39 -7.13 9.60 -6.27
C GLU A 39 -8.14 8.45 -6.37
N ARG A 40 -7.88 7.36 -5.65
CA ARG A 40 -8.82 6.24 -5.52
C ARG A 40 -8.96 5.88 -4.05
N PRO A 41 -10.18 5.63 -3.54
CA PRO A 41 -10.34 5.27 -2.13
C PRO A 41 -9.86 3.84 -1.83
N GLN A 42 -9.46 3.07 -2.86
CA GLN A 42 -8.97 1.70 -2.71
C GLN A 42 -7.77 1.43 -3.61
N GLY A 43 -6.84 0.61 -3.12
CA GLY A 43 -5.67 0.12 -3.85
C GLY A 43 -5.38 -1.33 -3.52
N VAL A 44 -4.81 -2.08 -4.48
CA VAL A 44 -4.49 -3.50 -4.30
C VAL A 44 -2.99 -3.73 -4.46
N VAL A 45 -2.38 -4.30 -3.42
CA VAL A 45 -1.02 -4.85 -3.45
C VAL A 45 -1.11 -6.32 -3.83
N PRO A 46 -0.56 -6.73 -5.00
CA PRO A 46 -0.56 -8.13 -5.39
C PRO A 46 0.35 -8.97 -4.49
N PRO A 47 0.15 -10.29 -4.42
CA PRO A 47 1.05 -11.18 -3.69
C PRO A 47 2.50 -11.04 -4.17
N GLY A 48 3.44 -11.20 -3.23
CA GLY A 48 4.88 -11.16 -3.49
C GLY A 48 5.45 -9.78 -3.83
N HIS A 49 4.64 -8.73 -3.85
CA HIS A 49 5.13 -7.37 -4.10
C HIS A 49 5.60 -6.71 -2.79
N TRP A 50 6.65 -5.90 -2.91
CA TRP A 50 7.01 -4.92 -1.90
C TRP A 50 6.01 -3.78 -1.88
N GLN A 51 5.80 -3.22 -0.69
CA GLN A 51 4.93 -2.07 -0.50
C GLN A 51 5.50 -1.10 0.55
N ALA A 52 5.28 0.18 0.34
CA ALA A 52 5.57 1.25 1.29
C ALA A 52 4.47 2.32 1.19
N ALA A 53 4.19 3.01 2.28
CA ALA A 53 3.08 3.95 2.34
C ALA A 53 3.46 5.22 3.10
N GLU A 54 3.07 6.37 2.55
CA GLU A 54 3.35 7.69 3.13
C GLU A 54 2.09 8.57 3.09
N SER A 55 1.75 9.19 4.23
CA SER A 55 0.69 10.21 4.26
C SER A 55 1.18 11.49 3.58
N LEU A 56 0.37 12.06 2.69
CA LEU A 56 0.65 13.33 2.02
C LEU A 56 0.22 14.55 2.84
N GLY A 57 0.05 14.38 4.15
CA GLY A 57 -0.35 15.43 5.06
C GLY A 57 -0.07 15.04 6.51
N ALA A 58 -0.85 15.58 7.45
CA ALA A 58 -0.59 15.35 8.87
C ALA A 58 -0.85 13.89 9.31
N TRP A 59 -1.88 13.26 8.75
CA TRP A 59 -2.23 11.87 9.04
C TRP A 59 -3.16 11.30 7.96
N THR A 60 -3.15 9.98 7.82
CA THR A 60 -4.13 9.22 7.00
C THR A 60 -4.59 8.00 7.79
N LEU A 61 -5.90 7.75 7.81
CA LEU A 61 -6.49 6.53 8.35
C LEU A 61 -6.88 5.61 7.19
N VAL A 62 -6.44 4.36 7.28
CA VAL A 62 -6.75 3.30 6.30
C VAL A 62 -7.20 2.03 7.00
N GLY A 63 -7.92 1.19 6.28
CA GLY A 63 -8.15 -0.22 6.61
C GLY A 63 -7.44 -1.12 5.59
N CYS A 64 -6.76 -2.15 6.07
CA CYS A 64 -6.09 -3.12 5.20
C CYS A 64 -6.73 -4.50 5.39
N THR A 65 -7.18 -5.11 4.30
CA THR A 65 -7.77 -6.45 4.28
C THR A 65 -6.84 -7.37 3.51
N VAL A 66 -6.40 -8.45 4.14
CA VAL A 66 -5.45 -9.42 3.55
C VAL A 66 -6.18 -10.73 3.25
N ALA A 67 -5.99 -11.26 2.04
CA ALA A 67 -6.54 -12.54 1.60
C ALA A 67 -5.52 -13.33 0.77
N PRO A 68 -5.18 -14.59 1.13
CA PRO A 68 -5.58 -15.34 2.33
C PRO A 68 -5.23 -14.65 3.67
N ALA A 69 -5.70 -15.17 4.79
CA ALA A 69 -5.49 -14.56 6.11
C ALA A 69 -3.99 -14.28 6.37
N PHE A 70 -3.70 -13.14 6.97
CA PHE A 70 -2.34 -12.75 7.31
C PHE A 70 -1.71 -13.75 8.30
N ASP A 71 -0.49 -14.20 7.98
CA ASP A 71 0.36 -15.01 8.83
C ASP A 71 1.75 -14.36 8.92
N PHE A 72 2.26 -14.19 10.13
CA PHE A 72 3.61 -13.67 10.38
C PHE A 72 4.69 -14.53 9.71
N ALA A 73 4.46 -15.83 9.49
CA ALA A 73 5.40 -16.69 8.77
C ALA A 73 5.65 -16.25 7.32
N GLY A 74 4.70 -15.51 6.71
CA GLY A 74 4.83 -14.95 5.36
C GLY A 74 5.19 -13.46 5.32
N PHE A 75 5.38 -12.82 6.48
CA PHE A 75 5.73 -11.41 6.60
C PHE A 75 7.25 -11.21 6.53
N GLU A 76 7.66 -10.24 5.72
CA GLU A 76 9.05 -9.85 5.57
C GLU A 76 9.14 -8.33 5.62
N LEU A 77 10.06 -7.83 6.45
CA LEU A 77 10.39 -6.42 6.48
C LEU A 77 11.71 -6.22 5.75
N ALA A 78 11.71 -5.33 4.76
CA ALA A 78 12.93 -4.99 4.05
C ALA A 78 13.96 -4.32 4.99
N PRO A 79 15.26 -4.36 4.65
CA PRO A 79 16.28 -3.60 5.36
C PRO A 79 15.95 -2.09 5.40
N PRO A 80 16.43 -1.33 6.40
CA PRO A 80 16.09 0.11 6.56
C PRO A 80 16.38 0.99 5.34
N ASP A 81 17.36 0.62 4.53
CA ASP A 81 17.80 1.40 3.35
C ASP A 81 17.16 0.91 2.04
N PHE A 82 16.16 0.02 2.11
CA PHE A 82 15.42 -0.44 0.96
C PHE A 82 14.23 0.47 0.64
N GLU A 83 14.20 0.99 -0.58
CA GLU A 83 13.02 1.62 -1.16
C GLU A 83 12.50 0.76 -2.31
N PRO A 84 11.21 0.35 -2.28
CA PRO A 84 10.59 -0.40 -3.36
C PRO A 84 10.44 0.44 -4.62
#